data_AF-A0A9E1Q1X9-F1
#
_entry.id   AF-A0A9E1Q1X9-F1
#
_cell.length_a   1.000
_cell.length_b   1.000
_cell.length_c   1.000
_cell.angle_alpha   90.00
_cell.angle_beta   90.00
_cell.angle_gamma   90.00
#
_symmetry.space_group_name_H-M   'P 1'
#
loop_
_entity.id
_entity.type
_entity.pdbx_description
1 polymer ?
#
loop_
_entity_poly.entity_id
_entity_poly.type
_entity_poly.pdbx_seq_one_letter_code
_entity_poly.pdbx_strand_id
1 'polypeptide(L)'
;MAEDETDIQEPLEDMGPEYSEEEAIAVHSRFTKIIAAVGTAQIFGLLACFTVWREYPEADEVQSVMMTSGMIFAIGLAMAVVSYGMFRTSVGISRDAAVMRREAGEDRARLLMARERQDDAVKRAQSGFKPLNFSGACFAASALIGISGLLSI
;
A
#
# COMPACT_ATOMS: atom_id res chain seq x y z
N MET A 1 40.46 -22.63 7.73
CA MET A 1 39.30 -21.72 7.74
C MET A 1 39.82 -20.35 7.38
N ALA A 2 39.61 -19.94 6.14
CA ALA A 2 39.73 -18.57 5.70
C ALA A 2 38.43 -18.33 4.93
N GLU A 3 37.51 -17.58 5.54
CA GLU A 3 36.29 -17.16 4.85
C GLU A 3 36.71 -16.18 3.77
N ASP A 4 36.34 -16.55 2.55
CA ASP A 4 36.52 -15.82 1.31
C ASP A 4 35.63 -14.57 1.37
N GLU A 5 36.20 -13.47 1.89
CA GLU A 5 35.64 -12.12 1.72
C GLU A 5 35.66 -11.80 0.23
N THR A 6 34.61 -12.23 -0.45
CA THR A 6 34.31 -11.81 -1.82
C THR A 6 34.08 -10.32 -1.80
N ASP A 7 35.13 -9.60 -2.20
CA ASP A 7 35.16 -8.19 -2.56
C ASP A 7 34.10 -7.96 -3.65
N ILE A 8 32.85 -7.67 -3.23
CA ILE A 8 31.79 -7.21 -4.14
C ILE A 8 32.14 -5.77 -4.53
N GLN A 9 33.14 -5.62 -5.39
CA GLN A 9 33.38 -4.37 -6.09
C GLN A 9 32.35 -4.23 -7.22
N GLU A 10 31.10 -3.91 -6.88
CA GLU A 10 30.22 -3.33 -7.91
C GLU A 10 30.83 -1.97 -8.32
N PRO A 11 31.11 -1.74 -9.61
CA PRO A 11 31.62 -0.46 -10.09
C PRO A 11 30.71 0.69 -9.63
N LEU A 12 31.27 1.84 -9.28
CA LEU A 12 30.48 3.05 -8.99
C LEU A 12 29.54 3.43 -10.16
N GLU A 13 29.90 2.99 -11.38
CA GLU A 13 29.10 3.13 -12.60
C GLU A 13 27.81 2.29 -12.60
N ASP A 14 27.67 1.29 -11.72
CA ASP A 14 26.52 0.38 -11.62
C ASP A 14 25.59 0.72 -10.43
N MET A 15 25.79 1.87 -9.78
CA MET A 15 24.96 2.30 -8.64
C MET A 15 23.55 2.82 -9.01
N GLY A 16 23.14 2.59 -10.26
CA GLY A 16 21.85 3.03 -10.78
C GLY A 16 21.69 4.55 -10.83
N PRO A 17 20.60 5.03 -11.46
CA PRO A 17 20.33 6.46 -11.59
C PRO A 17 20.24 7.15 -10.23
N GLU A 18 20.69 8.41 -10.17
CA GLU A 18 20.40 9.29 -9.04
C GLU A 18 18.89 9.45 -8.89
N TYR A 19 18.34 8.93 -7.79
CA TYR A 19 16.97 9.19 -7.41
C TYR A 19 16.90 10.52 -6.66
N SER A 20 16.15 11.47 -7.22
CA SER A 20 15.92 12.74 -6.56
C SER A 20 14.84 12.62 -5.48
N GLU A 21 14.94 13.45 -4.44
CA GLU A 21 13.88 13.60 -3.43
C GLU A 21 12.53 13.94 -4.08
N GLU A 22 12.55 14.71 -5.17
CA GLU A 22 11.38 15.11 -5.95
C GLU A 22 10.67 13.92 -6.62
N GLU A 23 11.43 12.96 -7.17
CA GLU A 23 10.88 11.75 -7.75
C GLU A 23 10.19 10.86 -6.71
N ALA A 24 10.80 10.72 -5.53
CA ALA A 24 10.21 9.98 -4.41
C ALA A 24 8.88 10.62 -3.96
N ILE A 25 8.83 11.95 -3.89
CA ILE A 25 7.61 12.71 -3.56
C ILE A 25 6.54 12.56 -4.65
N ALA A 26 6.92 12.64 -5.93
CA ALA A 26 5.99 12.51 -7.06
C ALA A 26 5.34 11.12 -7.10
N VAL A 27 6.12 10.07 -6.85
CA VAL A 27 5.65 8.69 -6.76
C VAL A 27 4.72 8.51 -5.55
N HIS A 28 5.07 9.09 -4.38
CA HIS A 28 4.21 9.09 -3.20
C HIS A 28 2.83 9.72 -3.47
N SER A 29 2.79 10.84 -4.18
CA SER A 29 1.55 11.53 -4.53
C SER A 29 0.61 10.65 -5.36
N ARG A 30 1.15 9.92 -6.34
CA ARG A 30 0.37 8.98 -7.16
C ARG A 30 -0.23 7.85 -6.33
N PHE A 31 0.57 7.22 -5.47
CA PHE A 31 0.09 6.14 -4.61
C PHE A 31 -0.95 6.62 -3.60
N THR A 32 -0.72 7.79 -3.00
CA THR A 32 -1.68 8.38 -2.06
C THR A 32 -3.04 8.60 -2.72
N LYS A 33 -3.08 9.04 -4.00
CA LYS A 33 -4.34 9.16 -4.76
C LYS A 33 -5.05 7.83 -4.97
N ILE A 34 -4.31 6.77 -5.32
CA ILE A 34 -4.88 5.44 -5.53
C ILE A 34 -5.47 4.92 -4.21
N ILE A 35 -4.70 4.99 -3.12
CA ILE A 35 -5.14 4.51 -1.81
C ILE A 35 -6.33 5.34 -1.30
N ALA A 36 -6.32 6.66 -1.54
CA ALA A 36 -7.46 7.51 -1.21
C ALA A 36 -8.71 7.13 -2.00
N ALA A 37 -8.59 6.85 -3.30
CA ALA A 37 -9.71 6.40 -4.12
C ALA A 37 -10.27 5.04 -3.64
N VAL A 38 -9.39 4.07 -3.39
CA VAL A 38 -9.79 2.75 -2.87
C VAL A 38 -10.43 2.87 -1.48
N GLY A 39 -9.81 3.62 -0.56
CA GLY A 39 -10.35 3.86 0.77
C GLY A 39 -11.71 4.57 0.75
N THR A 40 -11.87 5.56 -0.14
CA THR A 40 -13.15 6.25 -0.35
C THR A 40 -14.22 5.27 -0.83
N ALA A 41 -13.90 4.39 -1.77
CA ALA A 41 -14.83 3.37 -2.26
C ALA A 41 -15.29 2.42 -1.14
N GLN A 42 -14.38 1.99 -0.26
CA GLN A 42 -14.72 1.18 0.91
C GLN A 42 -15.66 1.91 1.88
N ILE A 43 -15.41 3.19 2.14
CA ILE A 43 -16.24 4.03 3.02
C ILE A 43 -17.66 4.18 2.43
N PHE A 44 -17.77 4.45 1.13
CA PHE A 44 -19.08 4.51 0.47
C PHE A 44 -19.80 3.16 0.53
N GLY A 45 -19.09 2.06 0.34
CA GLY A 45 -19.65 0.71 0.50
C GLY A 45 -20.19 0.46 1.91
N LEU A 46 -19.42 0.81 2.95
CA LEU A 46 -19.86 0.72 4.35
C LEU A 46 -21.11 1.55 4.63
N LEU A 47 -21.12 2.80 4.17
CA LEU A 47 -22.26 3.69 4.34
C LEU A 47 -23.50 3.15 3.63
N ALA A 48 -23.36 2.59 2.43
CA ALA A 48 -24.45 1.95 1.71
C ALA A 48 -25.00 0.75 2.49
N CYS A 49 -24.14 -0.17 2.95
CA CYS A 49 -24.56 -1.30 3.76
C CYS A 49 -25.28 -0.86 5.04
N PHE A 50 -24.75 0.13 5.75
CA PHE A 50 -25.37 0.66 6.97
C PHE A 50 -26.73 1.31 6.71
N THR A 51 -26.85 2.05 5.60
CA THR A 51 -28.11 2.72 5.23
C THR A 51 -29.19 1.70 4.91
N VAL A 52 -28.88 0.70 4.08
CA VAL A 52 -29.82 -0.39 3.74
C VAL A 52 -30.19 -1.21 4.98
N TRP A 53 -29.19 -1.55 5.79
CA TRP A 53 -29.40 -2.26 7.06
C TRP A 53 -30.34 -1.50 8.00
N ARG A 54 -30.26 -0.17 8.05
CA ARG A 54 -31.16 0.64 8.87
C ARG A 54 -32.57 0.74 8.29
N GLU A 55 -32.69 0.79 6.96
CA GLU A 55 -33.98 0.96 6.26
C GLU A 55 -34.86 -0.30 6.33
N TYR A 56 -34.25 -1.49 6.38
CA TYR A 56 -34.95 -2.78 6.42
C TYR A 56 -34.69 -3.54 7.72
N PRO A 57 -35.14 -3.05 8.89
CA PRO A 57 -34.86 -3.66 10.20
C PRO A 57 -35.56 -5.01 10.42
N GLU A 58 -36.66 -5.27 9.72
CA GLU A 58 -37.48 -6.48 9.89
C GLU A 58 -37.15 -7.60 8.88
N ALA A 59 -36.27 -7.32 7.90
CA ALA A 59 -35.89 -8.27 6.87
C ALA A 59 -34.58 -8.97 7.23
N ASP A 60 -34.66 -10.06 8.00
CA ASP A 60 -33.51 -10.83 8.50
C ASP A 60 -32.50 -11.22 7.40
N GLU A 61 -32.99 -11.53 6.20
CA GLU A 61 -32.15 -11.84 5.04
C GLU A 61 -31.34 -10.61 4.57
N VAL A 62 -31.98 -9.45 4.46
CA VAL A 62 -31.31 -8.17 4.13
C VAL A 62 -30.30 -7.82 5.21
N GLN A 63 -30.68 -7.97 6.48
CA GLN A 63 -29.81 -7.71 7.63
C GLN A 63 -28.51 -8.52 7.55
N SER A 64 -28.63 -9.83 7.32
CA SER A 64 -27.50 -10.76 7.24
C SER A 64 -26.56 -10.44 6.08
N VAL A 65 -27.12 -10.18 4.89
CA VAL A 65 -26.34 -9.81 3.69
C VAL A 65 -25.61 -8.48 3.89
N MET A 66 -26.29 -7.47 4.46
CA MET A 66 -25.68 -6.16 4.71
C MET A 66 -24.62 -6.20 5.81
N MET A 67 -24.80 -6.99 6.87
CA MET A 67 -23.75 -7.19 7.88
C MET A 67 -22.51 -7.86 7.27
N THR A 68 -22.71 -8.92 6.50
CA THR A 68 -21.61 -9.66 5.85
C THR A 68 -20.84 -8.76 4.89
N SER A 69 -21.55 -8.05 4.01
CA SER A 69 -20.97 -7.09 3.06
C SER A 69 -20.26 -5.94 3.81
N GLY A 70 -20.89 -5.41 4.85
CA GLY A 70 -20.30 -4.37 5.70
C GLY A 70 -18.98 -4.81 6.34
N MET A 71 -18.90 -6.03 6.89
CA MET A 71 -17.66 -6.57 7.44
C MET A 71 -16.56 -6.69 6.37
N ILE A 72 -16.91 -7.14 5.16
CA ILE A 72 -15.94 -7.27 4.06
C ILE A 72 -15.42 -5.88 3.64
N PHE A 73 -16.29 -4.86 3.54
CA PHE A 73 -15.84 -3.49 3.27
C PHE A 73 -14.95 -2.94 4.40
N ALA A 74 -15.26 -3.24 5.67
CA ALA A 74 -14.44 -2.82 6.81
C ALA A 74 -13.04 -3.45 6.76
N ILE A 75 -12.95 -4.74 6.46
CA ILE A 75 -11.68 -5.45 6.26
C ILE A 75 -10.90 -4.83 5.09
N GLY A 76 -11.57 -4.56 3.97
CA GLY A 76 -10.96 -3.90 2.83
C GLY A 76 -10.43 -2.52 3.18
N LEU A 77 -11.16 -1.72 3.96
CA LEU A 77 -10.73 -0.41 4.43
C LEU A 77 -9.49 -0.52 5.32
N ALA A 78 -9.47 -1.43 6.28
CA ALA A 78 -8.31 -1.67 7.14
C ALA A 78 -7.06 -1.98 6.31
N MET A 79 -7.20 -2.78 5.25
CA MET A 79 -6.09 -3.16 4.39
C MET A 79 -5.61 -2.00 3.49
N ALA A 80 -6.50 -1.09 3.09
CA ALA A 80 -6.10 0.16 2.43
C ALA A 80 -5.27 1.05 3.36
N VAL A 81 -5.64 1.12 4.65
CA VAL A 81 -4.88 1.87 5.67
C VAL A 81 -3.51 1.23 5.95
N VAL A 82 -3.43 -0.10 6.04
CA VAL A 82 -2.14 -0.81 6.16
C VAL A 82 -1.24 -0.49 4.97
N SER A 83 -1.78 -0.56 3.75
CA SER A 83 -1.05 -0.18 2.53
C SER A 83 -0.52 1.26 2.61
N TYR A 84 -1.37 2.22 3.03
CA TYR A 84 -0.95 3.60 3.24
C TYR A 84 0.25 3.72 4.19
N GLY A 85 0.21 3.03 5.33
CA GLY A 85 1.32 3.03 6.30
C GLY A 85 2.62 2.49 5.70
N MET A 86 2.55 1.43 4.90
CA MET A 86 3.72 0.84 4.23
C MET A 86 4.31 1.79 3.17
N PHE A 87 3.47 2.40 2.34
CA PHE A 87 3.92 3.37 1.33
C PHE A 87 4.47 4.65 1.94
N ARG A 88 3.86 5.15 3.02
CA ARG A 88 4.39 6.30 3.76
C ARG A 88 5.77 6.01 4.34
N THR A 89 5.94 4.82 4.94
CA THR A 89 7.23 4.41 5.51
C THR A 89 8.29 4.23 4.44
N SER A 90 7.95 3.60 3.31
CA SER A 90 8.82 3.45 2.14
C SER A 90 9.33 4.81 1.66
N VAL A 91 8.46 5.80 1.52
CA VAL A 91 8.84 7.16 1.07
C VAL A 91 9.73 7.87 2.08
N GLY A 92 9.48 7.69 3.37
CA GLY A 92 10.39 8.19 4.42
C GLY A 92 11.80 7.60 4.27
N ILE A 93 11.90 6.29 4.04
CA ILE A 93 13.19 5.61 3.86
C ILE A 93 13.86 6.05 2.54
N SER A 94 13.11 6.21 1.45
CA SER A 94 13.65 6.73 0.18
C SER A 94 14.20 8.14 0.33
N ARG A 95 13.54 8.99 1.12
CA ARG A 95 14.01 10.34 1.43
C ARG A 95 15.32 10.30 2.21
N ASP A 96 15.39 9.48 3.26
CA ASP A 96 16.62 9.30 4.04
C ASP A 96 17.77 8.78 3.16
N ALA A 97 17.50 7.83 2.27
CA ALA A 97 18.48 7.32 1.31
C ALA A 97 19.01 8.41 0.37
N ALA A 98 18.13 9.26 -0.15
CA ALA A 98 18.51 10.38 -1.01
C ALA A 98 19.41 11.40 -0.27
N VAL A 99 19.09 11.71 0.99
CA VAL A 99 19.92 12.57 1.84
C VAL A 99 21.30 11.93 2.08
N MET A 100 21.35 10.65 2.43
CA MET A 100 22.62 9.93 2.64
C MET A 100 23.48 9.91 1.38
N ARG A 101 22.89 9.68 0.21
CA ARG A 101 23.60 9.70 -1.07
C ARG A 101 24.19 11.08 -1.35
N ARG A 102 23.43 12.15 -1.08
CA ARG A 102 23.90 13.54 -1.22
C ARG A 102 25.05 13.87 -0.27
N GLU A 103 24.99 13.39 0.97
CA GLU A 103 26.03 13.62 1.99
C GLU A 103 27.26 12.72 1.82
N ALA A 104 27.14 11.62 1.08
CA ALA A 104 28.23 10.68 0.84
C ALA A 104 29.33 11.26 -0.06
N GLY A 105 28.99 12.13 -1.02
CA GLY A 105 29.95 12.58 -2.03
C GLY A 105 30.51 11.39 -2.82
N GLU A 106 31.83 11.19 -2.75
CA GLU A 106 32.54 10.06 -3.38
C GLU A 106 32.82 8.89 -2.40
N ASP A 107 32.38 8.98 -1.13
CA ASP A 107 32.57 7.91 -0.14
C ASP A 107 31.75 6.67 -0.51
N ARG A 108 32.43 5.68 -1.10
CA ARG A 108 31.85 4.42 -1.57
C ARG A 108 31.07 3.68 -0.48
N ALA A 109 31.55 3.68 0.77
CA ALA A 109 30.88 2.96 1.85
C ALA A 109 29.52 3.61 2.17
N ARG A 110 29.47 4.95 2.18
CA ARG A 110 28.21 5.69 2.41
C ARG A 110 27.26 5.59 1.22
N LEU A 111 27.78 5.55 0.00
CA LEU A 111 26.98 5.33 -1.21
C LEU A 111 26.31 3.95 -1.21
N LEU A 112 27.03 2.90 -0.78
CA LEU A 112 26.47 1.56 -0.62
C LEU A 112 25.36 1.52 0.46
N MET A 113 25.57 2.15 1.61
CA MET A 113 24.52 2.23 2.65
C MET A 113 23.26 2.97 2.17
N ALA A 114 23.43 4.04 1.38
CA ALA A 114 22.32 4.76 0.79
C ALA A 114 21.54 3.87 -0.20
N ARG A 115 22.22 3.03 -0.98
CA ARG A 115 21.60 2.06 -1.88
C ARG A 115 20.85 0.96 -1.14
N GLU A 116 21.44 0.38 -0.09
CA GLU A 116 20.75 -0.64 0.73
C GLU A 116 19.46 -0.10 1.35
N ARG A 117 19.50 1.15 1.84
CA ARG A 117 18.30 1.86 2.33
C ARG A 117 17.25 2.03 1.23
N GLN A 118 17.68 2.40 0.03
CA GLN A 118 16.78 2.55 -1.11
C GLN A 118 16.14 1.21 -1.51
N ASP A 119 16.91 0.12 -1.51
CA ASP A 119 16.40 -1.22 -1.80
C ASP A 119 15.37 -1.68 -0.76
N ASP A 120 15.59 -1.39 0.54
CA ASP A 120 14.58 -1.64 1.58
C ASP A 120 13.30 -0.84 1.32
N ALA A 121 13.43 0.44 0.93
CA ALA A 121 12.29 1.27 0.59
C ALA A 121 11.47 0.67 -0.57
N VAL A 122 12.13 0.21 -1.64
CA VAL A 122 11.47 -0.42 -2.80
C VAL A 122 10.78 -1.71 -2.40
N LYS A 123 11.44 -2.59 -1.64
CA LYS A 123 10.85 -3.85 -1.15
C LYS A 123 9.60 -3.58 -0.31
N ARG A 124 9.63 -2.55 0.54
CA ARG A 124 8.45 -2.13 1.32
C ARG A 124 7.33 -1.59 0.45
N ALA A 125 7.62 -0.75 -0.54
CA ALA A 125 6.62 -0.29 -1.51
C ALA A 125 5.97 -1.46 -2.24
N GLN A 126 6.77 -2.42 -2.71
CA GLN A 126 6.29 -3.64 -3.36
C GLN A 126 5.37 -4.45 -2.44
N SER A 127 5.75 -4.59 -1.17
CA SER A 127 4.92 -5.28 -0.17
C SER A 127 3.59 -4.57 0.11
N GLY A 128 3.54 -3.24 -0.01
CA GLY A 128 2.34 -2.42 0.16
C GLY A 128 1.26 -2.65 -0.91
N PHE A 129 1.60 -3.21 -2.07
CA PHE A 129 0.60 -3.57 -3.09
C PHE A 129 -0.23 -4.80 -2.72
N LYS A 130 0.32 -5.74 -1.95
CA LYS A 130 -0.42 -6.93 -1.51
C LYS A 130 -1.68 -6.56 -0.71
N PRO A 131 -1.61 -5.74 0.37
CA PRO A 131 -2.79 -5.33 1.09
C PRO A 131 -3.71 -4.43 0.27
N LEU A 132 -3.18 -3.63 -0.66
CA LEU A 132 -3.99 -2.80 -1.55
C LEU A 132 -4.83 -3.64 -2.54
N ASN A 133 -4.22 -4.64 -3.16
CA ASN A 133 -4.91 -5.57 -4.05
C ASN A 133 -5.98 -6.37 -3.30
N PHE A 134 -5.67 -6.81 -2.09
CA PHE A 134 -6.63 -7.48 -1.22
C PHE A 134 -7.81 -6.55 -0.87
N SER A 135 -7.54 -5.28 -0.56
CA SER A 135 -8.59 -4.28 -0.36
C SER A 135 -9.48 -4.14 -1.60
N GLY A 136 -8.89 -4.07 -2.81
CA GLY A 136 -9.65 -4.07 -4.07
C GLY A 136 -10.52 -5.32 -4.25
N ALA A 137 -10.00 -6.50 -3.89
CA ALA A 137 -10.77 -7.75 -3.94
C ALA A 137 -11.93 -7.75 -2.93
N CYS A 138 -11.73 -7.24 -1.71
CA CYS A 138 -12.79 -7.05 -0.72
C CYS A 138 -13.89 -6.13 -1.25
N PHE A 139 -13.52 -5.03 -1.91
CA PHE A 139 -14.51 -4.14 -2.52
C PHE A 139 -15.36 -4.87 -3.56
N ALA A 140 -14.72 -5.57 -4.51
CA ALA A 140 -15.43 -6.31 -5.55
C ALA A 140 -16.32 -7.42 -4.97
N ALA A 141 -15.80 -8.20 -4.02
CA ALA A 141 -16.56 -9.28 -3.38
C ALA A 141 -17.77 -8.74 -2.63
N SER A 142 -17.59 -7.69 -1.82
CA SER A 142 -18.67 -7.09 -1.05
C SER A 142 -19.74 -6.44 -1.94
N ALA A 143 -19.34 -5.73 -3.00
CA ALA A 143 -20.27 -5.17 -3.96
C ALA A 143 -21.10 -6.25 -4.65
N LEU A 144 -20.47 -7.37 -5.04
CA LEU A 144 -21.18 -8.50 -5.65
C LEU A 144 -22.14 -9.17 -4.66
N ILE A 145 -21.71 -9.44 -3.43
CA ILE A 145 -22.57 -10.03 -2.39
C ILE A 145 -23.77 -9.13 -2.11
N GLY A 146 -23.54 -7.83 -1.92
CA GLY A 146 -24.59 -6.85 -1.65
C GLY A 146 -25.61 -6.78 -2.80
N ILE A 147 -25.14 -6.69 -4.05
CA ILE A 147 -26.03 -6.63 -5.23
C ILE A 147 -26.77 -7.95 -5.43
N SER A 148 -26.07 -9.09 -5.38
CA SER A 148 -26.69 -10.39 -5.57
C SER A 148 -27.72 -10.71 -4.49
N GLY A 149 -27.43 -10.36 -3.23
CA GLY A 149 -28.39 -10.54 -2.14
C GLY A 149 -29.63 -9.66 -2.32
N LEU A 150 -29.48 -8.40 -2.72
CA LEU A 150 -30.62 -7.50 -2.96
C LEU A 150 -31.49 -7.92 -4.15
N LEU A 151 -30.91 -8.57 -5.17
CA LEU A 151 -31.66 -9.04 -6.34
C LEU A 151 -32.34 -10.40 -6.11
N SER A 152 -32.01 -11.10 -5.02
CA SER A 152 -32.54 -12.44 -4.71
C SER A 152 -33.70 -12.41 -3.70
N ILE A 153 -34.03 -11.23 -3.18
CA ILE A 153 -35.11 -10.94 -2.23
C ILE A 153 -36.27 -10.28 -3.02
#